data_AF-A0A2V5H5J1-F1
#
_entry.id   AF-A0A2V5H5J1-F1
#
_cell.length_a   1.000
_cell.length_b   1.000
_cell.length_c   1.000
_cell.angle_alpha   90.00
_cell.angle_beta   90.00
_cell.angle_gamma   90.00
#
_symmetry.space_group_name_H-M   'P 1'
#
loop_
_entity.id
_entity.type
_entity.pdbx_description
1 polymer ?
#
loop_
_entity_poly.entity_id
_entity_poly.type
_entity_poly.pdbx_seq_one_letter_code
_entity_poly.pdbx_strand_id
1 'polypeptide(L)'
;MASSSERSSSKRALLIASPIHGLRGPLNDVETIARVLERQSFQIIRCCGPNATRDGILTAWRNLIDTSTTGDAVTIYYSGHGGLVKSSEPDTDIHRPLQFILPFDYDESTDDDFRGILEIELSHLLLETTEKTDNVTVILDCCHAGRMARHPRHGRRANPKQIADVQYSNLRQHITQLRQSGHFARELDPLGNPDAVRVMAAAATETAWECEGPDGEWTGALTDALASAIDAAGQRQVSWRSTLLRVNELVHVQFPQQHPVAEGPDTRLLFATQRIASSAVLLKMQGDVAVLQSGYVSGVRKGDVYVLMPAGHEVPDARFRIGEATVTAVNGFKARVTLDLDSPGEATHAGPSRVTEVAASSSNSIPAGEVTSMTTPTNPCTEEDVTNKPNSSDVDTSVWKRAVKQNLIYSSSIAINSPAANSSVITATSPSFPTQAGISANCDAWYEAQADDTCDTIAESFGITTAEFLA
;
A
#
# COMPACT_ATOMS: atom_id res chain seq x y z
N MET A 1 28.98 -1.66 -39.71
CA MET A 1 28.43 -2.34 -38.52
C MET A 1 28.80 -1.50 -37.31
N ALA A 2 27.90 -0.60 -36.89
CA ALA A 2 28.09 0.16 -35.66
C ALA A 2 27.52 -0.70 -34.53
N SER A 3 28.39 -1.08 -33.59
CA SER A 3 28.04 -1.67 -32.31
C SER A 3 27.03 -0.77 -31.61
N SER A 4 25.75 -1.16 -31.60
CA SER A 4 24.76 -0.59 -30.71
C SER A 4 25.19 -0.93 -29.29
N SER A 5 25.85 0.01 -28.61
CA SER A 5 26.00 -0.10 -27.16
C SER A 5 24.58 -0.11 -26.58
N GLU A 6 24.13 -1.26 -26.07
CA GLU A 6 22.98 -1.32 -25.19
C GLU A 6 23.24 -0.31 -24.07
N ARG A 7 22.56 0.85 -24.11
CA ARG A 7 22.57 1.74 -22.96
C ARG A 7 21.92 0.96 -21.83
N SER A 8 22.68 0.67 -20.79
CA SER A 8 22.17 0.13 -19.52
C SER A 8 20.92 0.93 -19.12
N SER A 9 19.83 0.21 -18.81
CA SER A 9 18.65 0.84 -18.22
C SER A 9 19.07 1.61 -16.96
N SER A 10 18.64 2.85 -16.88
CA SER A 10 18.93 3.73 -15.75
C SER A 10 17.74 3.78 -14.81
N LYS A 11 18.01 3.94 -13.52
CA LYS A 11 16.97 4.15 -12.51
C LYS A 11 17.09 5.58 -12.02
N ARG A 12 16.01 6.37 -12.13
CA ARG A 12 16.01 7.79 -11.76
C ARG A 12 14.83 8.09 -10.85
N ALA A 13 15.06 8.90 -9.84
CA ALA A 13 14.00 9.32 -8.93
C ALA A 13 14.00 10.83 -8.73
N LEU A 14 12.81 11.43 -8.74
CA LEU A 14 12.58 12.81 -8.31
C LEU A 14 11.87 12.77 -6.95
N LEU A 15 12.54 13.27 -5.92
CA LEU A 15 12.01 13.33 -4.55
C LEU A 15 11.72 14.78 -4.18
N ILE A 16 10.47 15.05 -3.85
CA ILE A 16 9.94 16.39 -3.62
C ILE A 16 9.51 16.51 -2.16
N ALA A 17 9.99 17.54 -1.46
CA ALA A 17 9.58 17.85 -0.09
C ALA A 17 9.13 19.32 0.03
N SER A 18 7.89 19.52 0.47
CA SER A 18 7.33 20.85 0.75
C SER A 18 6.94 20.97 2.23
N PRO A 19 7.89 21.35 3.12
CA PRO A 19 7.65 21.48 4.56
C PRO A 19 7.06 22.85 4.94
N ILE A 20 5.88 23.17 4.39
CA ILE A 20 5.16 24.42 4.70
C ILE A 20 4.02 24.19 5.70
N HIS A 21 3.40 25.27 6.19
CA HIS A 21 2.27 25.26 7.14
C HIS A 21 2.47 24.40 8.41
N GLY A 22 3.72 24.25 8.84
CA GLY A 22 4.05 23.56 10.11
C GLY A 22 4.21 22.05 10.02
N LEU A 23 4.25 21.47 8.80
CA LEU A 23 4.76 20.11 8.63
C LEU A 23 6.24 20.02 8.98
N ARG A 24 6.61 18.95 9.66
CA ARG A 24 7.99 18.73 10.15
C ARG A 24 8.67 17.52 9.51
N GLY A 25 7.88 16.55 9.03
CA GLY A 25 8.37 15.31 8.45
C GLY A 25 8.83 15.35 6.98
N PRO A 26 8.36 16.24 6.07
CA PRO A 26 8.62 16.07 4.64
C PRO A 26 10.08 15.93 4.21
N LEU A 27 11.02 16.62 4.87
CA LEU A 27 12.44 16.49 4.58
C LEU A 27 12.99 15.13 5.02
N ASN A 28 12.63 14.67 6.22
CA ASN A 28 13.02 13.36 6.72
C ASN A 28 12.38 12.22 5.90
N ASP A 29 11.15 12.43 5.44
CA ASP A 29 10.46 11.51 4.55
C ASP A 29 11.23 11.29 3.23
N VAL A 30 11.67 12.39 2.59
CA VAL A 30 12.49 12.31 1.37
C VAL A 30 13.80 11.57 1.63
N GLU A 31 14.49 11.81 2.74
CA GLU A 31 15.74 11.09 3.04
C GLU A 31 15.49 9.61 3.37
N THR A 32 14.34 9.27 3.92
CA THR A 32 13.94 7.89 4.16
C THR A 32 13.71 7.14 2.85
N ILE A 33 12.96 7.73 1.91
CA ILE A 33 12.74 7.14 0.59
C ILE A 33 14.01 7.17 -0.27
N ALA A 34 14.85 8.20 -0.18
CA ALA A 34 16.14 8.25 -0.87
C ALA A 34 17.00 7.05 -0.50
N ARG A 35 17.13 6.73 0.79
CA ARG A 35 17.90 5.55 1.25
C ARG A 35 17.34 4.25 0.68
N VAL A 36 16.01 4.10 0.59
CA VAL A 36 15.36 2.93 -0.02
C VAL A 36 15.74 2.80 -1.50
N LEU A 37 15.62 3.90 -2.25
CA LEU A 37 15.84 3.91 -3.70
C LEU A 37 17.33 3.81 -4.06
N GLU A 38 18.22 4.41 -3.28
CA GLU A 38 19.69 4.31 -3.45
C GLU A 38 20.17 2.86 -3.31
N ARG A 39 19.62 2.08 -2.36
CA ARG A 39 19.88 0.64 -2.26
C ARG A 39 19.44 -0.16 -3.49
N GLN A 40 18.53 0.40 -4.28
CA GLN A 40 18.07 -0.16 -5.54
C GLN A 40 18.75 0.45 -6.77
N SER A 41 19.84 1.21 -6.55
CA SER A 41 20.65 1.87 -7.58
C SER A 41 19.94 2.99 -8.34
N PHE A 42 18.99 3.67 -7.71
CA PHE A 42 18.40 4.89 -8.27
C PHE A 42 19.35 6.09 -8.15
N GLN A 43 19.40 6.89 -9.21
CA GLN A 43 19.96 8.24 -9.19
C GLN A 43 18.89 9.20 -8.66
N ILE A 44 19.20 9.90 -7.56
CA ILE A 44 18.23 10.73 -6.85
C ILE A 44 18.38 12.21 -7.23
N ILE A 45 17.28 12.82 -7.65
CA ILE A 45 17.10 14.26 -7.84
C ILE A 45 16.23 14.76 -6.69
N ARG A 46 16.74 15.69 -5.87
CA ARG A 46 16.01 16.28 -4.74
C ARG A 46 15.50 17.67 -5.10
N CYS A 47 14.21 17.90 -4.92
CA CYS A 47 13.55 19.20 -5.08
C CYS A 47 12.84 19.53 -3.76
N CYS A 48 13.56 20.17 -2.83
CA CYS A 48 13.12 20.25 -1.43
C CYS A 48 13.17 21.68 -0.88
N GLY A 49 12.25 21.98 0.04
CA GLY A 49 12.21 23.26 0.76
C GLY A 49 12.16 24.44 -0.22
N PRO A 50 13.03 25.46 -0.09
CA PRO A 50 13.06 26.61 -1.00
C PRO A 50 13.22 26.30 -2.49
N ASN A 51 13.70 25.10 -2.86
CA ASN A 51 13.81 24.67 -4.25
C ASN A 51 12.52 24.01 -4.77
N ALA A 52 11.61 23.60 -3.88
CA ALA A 52 10.35 22.95 -4.20
C ALA A 52 9.24 23.95 -4.52
N THR A 53 9.56 25.04 -5.21
CA THR A 53 8.57 25.98 -5.74
C THR A 53 7.76 25.34 -6.86
N ARG A 54 6.65 25.96 -7.27
CA ARG A 54 5.87 25.49 -8.44
C ARG A 54 6.76 25.30 -9.65
N ASP A 55 7.51 26.32 -10.01
CA ASP A 55 8.43 26.29 -11.14
C ASP A 55 9.58 25.29 -10.92
N GLY A 56 10.09 25.18 -9.69
CA GLY A 56 11.15 24.25 -9.35
C GLY A 56 10.73 22.79 -9.56
N ILE A 57 9.53 22.43 -9.10
CA ILE A 57 8.96 21.09 -9.24
C ILE A 57 8.68 20.78 -10.72
N LEU A 58 7.99 21.68 -11.44
CA LEU A 58 7.69 21.48 -12.86
C LEU A 58 8.96 21.37 -13.70
N THR A 59 9.97 22.19 -13.42
CA THR A 59 11.28 22.14 -14.11
C THR A 59 12.00 20.83 -13.82
N ALA A 60 12.05 20.41 -12.56
CA ALA A 60 12.69 19.16 -12.18
C ALA A 60 12.02 17.94 -12.82
N TRP A 61 10.68 17.92 -12.88
CA TRP A 61 9.93 16.83 -13.53
C TRP A 61 10.13 16.84 -15.06
N ARG A 62 10.11 18.01 -15.71
CA ARG A 62 10.43 18.09 -17.15
C ARG A 62 11.83 17.60 -17.47
N ASN A 63 12.83 17.99 -16.68
CA ASN A 63 14.19 17.48 -16.84
C ASN A 63 14.25 15.95 -16.66
N LEU A 64 13.46 15.39 -15.72
CA LEU A 64 13.34 13.94 -15.56
C LEU A 64 12.74 13.28 -16.80
N ILE A 65 11.69 13.84 -17.39
CA ILE A 65 11.07 13.36 -18.64
C ILE A 65 12.08 13.41 -19.80
N ASP A 66 12.76 14.54 -19.98
CA ASP A 66 13.71 14.75 -21.08
C ASP A 66 14.93 13.84 -21.02
N THR A 67 15.33 13.44 -19.81
CA THR A 67 16.47 12.53 -19.58
C THR A 67 16.07 11.06 -19.51
N SER A 68 14.78 10.75 -19.51
CA SER A 68 14.25 9.38 -19.47
C SER A 68 14.12 8.79 -20.87
N THR A 69 14.43 7.51 -20.96
CA THR A 69 14.42 6.73 -22.20
C THR A 69 13.79 5.36 -21.98
N THR A 70 13.46 4.67 -23.06
CA THR A 70 12.82 3.35 -23.01
C THR A 70 13.65 2.37 -22.18
N GLY A 71 12.99 1.68 -21.24
CA GLY A 71 13.60 0.70 -20.34
C GLY A 71 14.13 1.27 -19.02
N ASP A 72 14.11 2.60 -18.85
CA ASP A 72 14.46 3.23 -17.57
C ASP A 72 13.39 2.97 -16.51
N ALA A 73 13.78 2.88 -15.24
CA ALA A 73 12.84 2.92 -14.12
C ALA A 73 12.76 4.34 -13.58
N VAL A 74 11.57 4.90 -13.50
CA VAL A 74 11.34 6.27 -13.02
C VAL A 74 10.46 6.25 -11.79
N THR A 75 10.90 6.91 -10.71
CA THR A 75 10.11 7.07 -9.49
C THR A 75 9.94 8.55 -9.15
N ILE A 76 8.72 8.98 -8.89
CA ILE A 76 8.44 10.32 -8.37
C ILE A 76 7.84 10.16 -6.99
N TYR A 77 8.37 10.89 -6.02
CA TYR A 77 7.91 10.90 -4.65
C TYR A 77 7.62 12.33 -4.20
N TYR A 78 6.49 12.54 -3.55
CA TYR A 78 6.13 13.82 -2.95
C TYR A 78 5.75 13.62 -1.49
N SER A 79 6.31 14.45 -0.60
CA SER A 79 5.83 14.63 0.78
C SER A 79 5.54 16.10 1.05
N GLY A 80 4.38 16.37 1.61
CA GLY A 80 3.93 17.72 1.93
C GLY A 80 2.41 17.77 2.11
N HIS A 81 1.86 18.96 2.00
CA HIS A 81 0.41 19.14 2.03
C HIS A 81 -0.24 18.81 0.69
N GLY A 82 -1.45 18.26 0.75
CA GLY A 82 -2.42 18.30 -0.35
C GLY A 82 -3.59 19.22 0.01
N GLY A 83 -4.26 19.72 -1.01
CA GLY A 83 -5.43 20.57 -0.87
C GLY A 83 -6.56 20.15 -1.82
N LEU A 84 -7.73 20.69 -1.52
CA LEU A 84 -8.94 20.57 -2.31
C LEU A 84 -9.43 21.98 -2.65
N VAL A 85 -9.67 22.24 -3.93
CA VAL A 85 -10.38 23.45 -4.37
C VAL A 85 -11.82 23.08 -4.64
N LYS A 86 -12.73 23.76 -3.94
CA LYS A 86 -14.17 23.71 -4.23
C LYS A 86 -14.50 24.87 -5.17
N SER A 87 -15.27 24.59 -6.23
CA SER A 87 -15.83 25.67 -7.06
C SER A 87 -16.83 26.46 -6.21
N SER A 88 -16.70 27.78 -6.22
CA SER A 88 -17.67 28.70 -5.60
C SER A 88 -18.95 28.84 -6.42
N GLU A 89 -18.97 28.36 -7.67
CA GLU A 89 -20.13 28.47 -8.55
C GLU A 89 -20.72 27.09 -8.92
N PRO A 90 -22.05 26.92 -8.80
CA PRO A 90 -22.75 25.66 -9.07
C PRO A 90 -22.85 25.27 -10.55
N ASP A 91 -22.46 26.16 -11.47
CA ASP A 91 -22.73 26.04 -12.91
C ASP A 91 -21.44 25.91 -13.73
N THR A 92 -20.67 24.84 -13.48
CA THR A 92 -19.50 24.50 -14.33
C THR A 92 -19.52 23.04 -14.72
N ASP A 93 -18.99 22.73 -15.91
CA ASP A 93 -18.55 21.40 -16.38
C ASP A 93 -17.59 20.67 -15.42
N ILE A 94 -17.15 21.33 -14.33
CA ILE A 94 -16.32 20.76 -13.28
C ILE A 94 -17.26 20.32 -12.14
N HIS A 95 -17.87 19.14 -12.30
CA HIS A 95 -18.81 18.56 -11.33
C HIS A 95 -18.13 17.99 -10.07
N ARG A 96 -16.79 17.95 -10.02
CA ARG A 96 -16.01 17.41 -8.90
C ARG A 96 -14.98 18.42 -8.37
N PRO A 97 -14.74 18.47 -7.05
CA PRO A 97 -13.67 19.30 -6.51
C PRO A 97 -12.31 18.87 -7.06
N LEU A 98 -11.42 19.84 -7.28
CA LEU A 98 -10.09 19.59 -7.84
C LEU A 98 -9.06 19.42 -6.73
N GLN A 99 -8.20 18.41 -6.87
CA GLN A 99 -7.12 18.13 -5.94
C GLN A 99 -5.82 18.77 -6.42
N PHE A 100 -4.96 19.14 -5.49
CA PHE A 100 -3.63 19.69 -5.80
C PHE A 100 -2.62 19.38 -4.69
N ILE A 101 -1.34 19.40 -5.05
CA ILE A 101 -0.22 19.43 -4.10
C ILE A 101 0.24 20.88 -3.89
N LEU A 102 0.86 21.15 -2.74
CA LEU A 102 1.30 22.49 -2.36
C LEU A 102 2.83 22.62 -2.46
N PRO A 103 3.35 23.34 -3.46
CA PRO A 103 4.75 23.75 -3.51
C PRO A 103 5.14 24.68 -2.36
N PHE A 104 6.43 24.88 -2.16
CA PHE A 104 6.98 25.68 -1.06
C PHE A 104 6.58 27.16 -1.14
N ASP A 105 6.39 27.68 -2.34
CA ASP A 105 5.94 29.05 -2.62
C ASP A 105 4.41 29.17 -2.75
N TYR A 106 3.65 28.18 -2.28
CA TYR A 106 2.19 28.20 -2.35
C TYR A 106 1.58 29.45 -1.69
N ASP A 107 2.14 29.90 -0.56
CA ASP A 107 1.69 31.09 0.17
C ASP A 107 1.88 32.41 -0.62
N GLU A 108 2.63 32.36 -1.73
CA GLU A 108 2.78 33.48 -2.66
C GLU A 108 1.70 33.50 -3.75
N SER A 109 0.72 32.58 -3.70
CA SER A 109 -0.40 32.55 -4.64
C SER A 109 -1.20 33.85 -4.57
N THR A 110 -1.60 34.36 -5.74
CA THR A 110 -2.48 35.52 -5.88
C THR A 110 -3.63 35.18 -6.82
N ASP A 111 -4.74 35.92 -6.79
CA ASP A 111 -5.91 35.62 -7.64
C ASP A 111 -5.58 35.36 -9.13
N ASP A 112 -4.50 35.94 -9.67
CA ASP A 112 -4.05 35.73 -11.06
C ASP A 112 -2.86 34.77 -11.22
N ASP A 113 -2.22 34.35 -10.12
CA ASP A 113 -1.06 33.44 -10.08
C ASP A 113 -1.29 32.34 -9.04
N PHE A 114 -1.95 31.26 -9.46
CA PHE A 114 -2.14 30.08 -8.63
C PHE A 114 -0.89 29.21 -8.61
N ARG A 115 -0.29 29.04 -7.42
CA ARG A 115 0.97 28.30 -7.26
C ARG A 115 0.83 26.86 -6.78
N GLY A 116 -0.39 26.33 -6.63
CA GLY A 116 -0.59 24.88 -6.47
C GLY A 116 -0.29 24.12 -7.77
N ILE A 117 -0.06 22.81 -7.66
CA ILE A 117 0.04 21.92 -8.85
C ILE A 117 -1.17 20.99 -8.84
N LEU A 118 -2.07 21.18 -9.81
CA LEU A 118 -3.33 20.45 -9.89
C LEU A 118 -3.09 18.97 -10.27
N GLU A 119 -3.99 18.10 -9.80
CA GLU A 119 -4.04 16.68 -10.16
C GLU A 119 -4.03 16.47 -11.68
N ILE A 120 -4.70 17.34 -12.44
CA ILE A 120 -4.71 17.27 -13.90
C ILE A 120 -3.33 17.57 -14.51
N GLU A 121 -2.54 18.47 -13.92
CA GLU A 121 -1.16 18.74 -14.36
C GLU A 121 -0.26 17.55 -14.02
N LEU A 122 -0.37 17.01 -12.80
CA LEU A 122 0.35 15.80 -12.40
C LEU A 122 0.02 14.62 -13.32
N SER A 123 -1.23 14.47 -13.73
CA SER A 123 -1.68 13.42 -14.64
C SER A 123 -1.03 13.55 -16.02
N HIS A 124 -0.89 14.77 -16.55
CA HIS A 124 -0.21 15.00 -17.83
C HIS A 124 1.30 14.77 -17.73
N LEU A 125 1.95 15.26 -16.66
CA LEU A 125 3.37 14.97 -16.42
C LEU A 125 3.64 13.47 -16.30
N LEU A 126 2.74 12.74 -15.63
CA LEU A 126 2.83 11.30 -15.51
C LEU A 126 2.64 10.59 -16.86
N LEU A 127 1.66 11.03 -17.66
CA LEU A 127 1.43 10.53 -19.02
C LEU A 127 2.68 10.72 -19.89
N GLU A 128 3.23 11.93 -19.92
CA GLU A 128 4.46 12.24 -20.66
C GLU A 128 5.66 11.42 -20.17
N THR A 129 5.73 11.12 -18.87
CA THR A 129 6.75 10.23 -18.30
C THR A 129 6.58 8.80 -18.83
N THR A 130 5.35 8.27 -18.84
CA THR A 130 5.08 6.91 -19.32
C THR A 130 5.25 6.71 -20.82
N GLU A 131 5.21 7.80 -21.59
CA GLU A 131 5.54 7.76 -23.02
C GLU A 131 7.04 7.57 -23.27
N LYS A 132 7.90 7.91 -22.29
CA LYS A 132 9.33 7.67 -22.36
C LYS A 132 9.68 6.24 -21.93
N THR A 133 9.02 5.74 -20.90
CA THR A 133 9.27 4.40 -20.33
C THR A 133 8.03 3.84 -19.63
N ASP A 134 7.85 2.53 -19.68
CA ASP A 134 6.71 1.82 -19.10
C ASP A 134 6.86 1.50 -17.60
N ASN A 135 8.04 1.75 -17.03
CA ASN A 135 8.36 1.47 -15.63
C ASN A 135 8.33 2.73 -14.76
N VAL A 136 7.13 3.26 -14.53
CA VAL A 136 6.93 4.48 -13.75
C VAL A 136 6.18 4.19 -12.45
N THR A 137 6.67 4.77 -11.35
CA THR A 137 5.98 4.77 -10.04
C THR A 137 5.85 6.20 -9.53
N VAL A 138 4.66 6.59 -9.09
CA VAL A 138 4.41 7.84 -8.36
C VAL A 138 3.95 7.49 -6.95
N ILE A 139 4.52 8.14 -5.95
CA ILE A 139 4.18 7.97 -4.53
C ILE A 139 3.87 9.34 -3.94
N LEU A 140 2.63 9.53 -3.48
CA LEU A 140 2.15 10.79 -2.92
C LEU A 140 1.84 10.61 -1.43
N ASP A 141 2.76 11.08 -0.57
CA ASP A 141 2.57 11.17 0.88
C ASP A 141 1.96 12.52 1.27
N CYS A 142 0.72 12.71 0.85
CA CYS A 142 -0.13 13.85 1.13
C CYS A 142 -1.62 13.43 1.13
N CYS A 143 -2.52 14.34 1.48
CA CYS A 143 -3.96 14.08 1.38
C CYS A 143 -4.75 15.32 0.98
N HIS A 144 -5.90 15.12 0.34
CA HIS A 144 -6.71 16.19 -0.25
C HIS A 144 -8.05 16.39 0.46
N ALA A 145 -8.67 15.30 0.95
CA ALA A 145 -10.01 15.32 1.53
C ALA A 145 -10.01 14.61 2.89
N GLY A 146 -9.97 15.42 3.94
CA GLY A 146 -9.99 14.98 5.32
C GLY A 146 -10.42 16.11 6.27
N ARG A 147 -10.39 15.87 7.58
CA ARG A 147 -10.76 16.87 8.59
C ARG A 147 -9.50 17.39 9.26
N MET A 148 -9.33 18.71 9.34
CA MET A 148 -8.27 19.39 10.10
C MET A 148 -8.46 19.29 11.63
N ALA A 149 -8.85 18.12 12.12
CA ALA A 149 -8.98 17.85 13.54
C ALA A 149 -7.63 17.42 14.11
N ARG A 150 -7.37 17.71 15.38
CA ARG A 150 -6.26 17.05 16.10
C ARG A 150 -6.54 15.56 16.16
N HIS A 151 -5.51 14.73 15.97
CA HIS A 151 -5.70 13.29 16.11
C HIS A 151 -6.06 12.96 17.57
N PRO A 152 -7.17 12.25 17.84
CA PRO A 152 -7.68 12.05 19.20
C PRO A 152 -6.71 11.29 20.11
N ARG A 153 -5.87 10.41 19.55
CA ARG A 153 -4.87 9.62 20.32
C ARG A 153 -3.50 10.28 20.41
N HIS A 154 -3.11 11.06 19.40
CA HIS A 154 -1.72 11.55 19.26
C HIS A 154 -1.58 13.05 19.59
N GLY A 155 -2.69 13.79 19.65
CA GLY A 155 -2.70 15.18 20.09
C GLY A 155 -1.80 16.08 19.24
N ARG A 156 -0.74 16.64 19.85
CA ARG A 156 0.25 17.53 19.19
C ARG A 156 1.40 16.80 18.50
N ARG A 157 1.47 15.48 18.66
CA ARG A 157 2.51 14.60 18.08
C ARG A 157 2.08 13.99 16.75
N ALA A 158 0.98 14.46 16.17
CA ALA A 158 0.56 14.13 14.82
C ALA A 158 -0.05 15.36 14.15
N ASN A 159 0.33 15.59 12.90
CA ASN A 159 -0.20 16.66 12.08
C ASN A 159 -0.85 16.05 10.81
N PRO A 160 -2.03 16.53 10.41
CA PRO A 160 -2.62 16.12 9.14
C PRO A 160 -1.84 16.73 7.98
N LYS A 161 -1.58 15.96 6.92
CA LYS A 161 -0.93 16.40 5.67
C LYS A 161 -1.93 16.98 4.67
N GLN A 162 -2.98 17.62 5.17
CA GLN A 162 -4.02 18.31 4.40
C GLN A 162 -4.11 19.75 4.89
N ILE A 163 -4.42 20.67 3.97
CA ILE A 163 -4.87 22.02 4.29
C ILE A 163 -6.39 22.18 4.15
N ALA A 164 -6.95 23.23 4.76
CA ALA A 164 -8.36 23.58 4.64
C ALA A 164 -8.78 23.65 3.17
N ASP A 165 -10.05 23.35 2.89
CA ASP A 165 -10.63 23.61 1.58
C ASP A 165 -10.40 25.08 1.21
N VAL A 166 -9.73 25.31 0.09
CA VAL A 166 -9.45 26.66 -0.40
C VAL A 166 -10.51 26.98 -1.45
N GLN A 167 -11.08 28.18 -1.35
CA GLN A 167 -11.90 28.73 -2.41
C GLN A 167 -10.98 29.59 -3.28
N TYR A 168 -10.88 29.24 -4.56
CA TYR A 168 -10.07 30.00 -5.51
C TYR A 168 -10.96 30.49 -6.64
N SER A 169 -11.38 31.75 -6.55
CA SER A 169 -12.33 32.40 -7.45
C SER A 169 -11.90 32.31 -8.92
N ASN A 170 -10.59 32.35 -9.19
CA ASN A 170 -10.03 32.38 -10.54
C ASN A 170 -9.44 31.04 -11.01
N LEU A 171 -9.74 29.92 -10.36
CA LEU A 171 -9.22 28.61 -10.80
C LEU A 171 -9.61 28.29 -12.25
N ARG A 172 -10.79 28.74 -12.69
CA ARG A 172 -11.25 28.64 -14.08
C ARG A 172 -10.29 29.33 -15.05
N GLN A 173 -9.81 30.52 -14.69
CA GLN A 173 -8.86 31.28 -15.52
C GLN A 173 -7.53 30.54 -15.58
N HIS A 174 -7.03 30.02 -14.45
CA HIS A 174 -5.81 29.22 -14.41
C HIS A 174 -5.91 27.97 -15.31
N ILE A 175 -6.98 27.19 -15.18
CA ILE A 175 -7.21 26.00 -16.03
C ILE A 175 -7.34 26.39 -17.51
N THR A 176 -8.01 27.51 -17.81
CA THR A 176 -8.12 28.03 -19.18
C THR A 176 -6.75 28.39 -19.75
N GLN A 177 -5.90 29.06 -18.97
CA GLN A 177 -4.54 29.39 -19.37
C GLN A 177 -3.70 28.13 -19.62
N LEU A 178 -3.82 27.11 -18.76
CA LEU A 178 -3.14 25.82 -18.95
C LEU A 178 -3.60 25.11 -20.24
N ARG A 179 -4.91 25.13 -20.54
CA ARG A 179 -5.44 24.61 -21.81
C ARG A 179 -4.88 25.37 -23.01
N GLN A 180 -4.89 26.70 -22.97
CA GLN A 180 -4.45 27.56 -24.07
C GLN A 180 -2.94 27.49 -24.32
N SER A 181 -2.14 27.27 -23.27
CA SER A 181 -0.69 27.09 -23.37
C SER A 181 -0.28 25.69 -23.83
N GLY A 182 -1.24 24.80 -24.14
CA GLY A 182 -0.97 23.46 -24.66
C GLY A 182 -0.55 22.44 -23.60
N HIS A 183 -0.58 22.79 -22.30
CA HIS A 183 -0.23 21.86 -21.22
C HIS A 183 -1.19 20.66 -21.13
N PHE A 184 -2.40 20.78 -21.68
CA PHE A 184 -3.42 19.72 -21.74
C PHE A 184 -3.74 19.29 -23.17
N ALA A 185 -2.74 19.29 -24.07
CA ALA A 185 -2.95 18.93 -25.46
C ALA A 185 -3.28 17.44 -25.68
N ARG A 186 -3.10 16.58 -24.66
CA ARG A 186 -3.31 15.13 -24.75
C ARG A 186 -4.56 14.71 -23.99
N GLU A 187 -5.24 13.72 -24.53
CA GLU A 187 -6.38 13.10 -23.86
C GLU A 187 -5.88 12.17 -22.75
N LEU A 188 -6.43 12.33 -21.55
CA LEU A 188 -6.19 11.43 -20.43
C LEU A 188 -7.15 10.25 -20.53
N ASP A 189 -6.66 9.04 -20.24
CA ASP A 189 -7.51 7.86 -20.13
C ASP A 189 -8.49 8.03 -18.95
N PRO A 190 -9.81 7.77 -19.14
CA PRO A 190 -10.80 7.87 -18.08
C PRO A 190 -10.50 7.02 -16.83
N LEU A 191 -9.75 5.94 -16.97
CA LEU A 191 -9.33 5.03 -15.90
C LEU A 191 -7.96 5.41 -15.28
N GLY A 192 -7.38 6.53 -15.71
CA GLY A 192 -6.05 7.00 -15.32
C GLY A 192 -4.93 6.32 -16.12
N ASN A 193 -3.68 6.49 -15.69
CA ASN A 193 -2.53 5.97 -16.44
C ASN A 193 -2.36 4.45 -16.22
N PRO A 194 -2.50 3.59 -17.25
CA PRO A 194 -2.42 2.13 -17.09
C PRO A 194 -0.99 1.61 -16.90
N ASP A 195 0.02 2.44 -17.20
CA ASP A 195 1.43 2.07 -17.18
C ASP A 195 2.18 2.55 -15.94
N ALA A 196 1.54 3.36 -15.09
CA ALA A 196 2.12 3.87 -13.87
C ALA A 196 1.47 3.25 -12.63
N VAL A 197 2.31 2.75 -11.71
CA VAL A 197 1.87 2.43 -10.35
C VAL A 197 1.76 3.73 -9.57
N ARG A 198 0.60 3.99 -8.95
CA ARG A 198 0.38 5.19 -8.13
C ARG A 198 0.08 4.78 -6.71
N VAL A 199 0.90 5.22 -5.75
CA VAL A 199 0.73 4.96 -4.32
C VAL A 199 0.27 6.23 -3.64
N MET A 200 -0.91 6.19 -3.03
CA MET A 200 -1.52 7.30 -2.30
C MET A 200 -1.49 7.02 -0.80
N ALA A 201 -1.17 8.01 0.03
CA ALA A 201 -1.06 7.83 1.48
C ALA A 201 -2.37 7.53 2.21
N ALA A 202 -3.52 7.86 1.61
CA ALA A 202 -4.83 7.65 2.21
C ALA A 202 -5.89 7.43 1.12
N ALA A 203 -7.01 6.80 1.47
CA ALA A 203 -8.16 6.72 0.58
C ALA A 203 -8.77 8.11 0.34
N ALA A 204 -9.60 8.25 -0.70
CA ALA A 204 -10.07 9.55 -1.21
C ALA A 204 -10.85 10.43 -0.21
N THR A 205 -11.26 9.91 0.96
CA THR A 205 -11.96 10.67 2.02
C THR A 205 -11.22 10.64 3.36
N GLU A 206 -9.99 10.15 3.36
CA GLU A 206 -9.17 9.94 4.53
C GLU A 206 -8.01 10.93 4.60
N THR A 207 -7.48 11.08 5.82
CA THR A 207 -6.38 12.00 6.11
C THR A 207 -5.07 11.22 6.21
N ALA A 208 -4.06 11.67 5.48
CA ALA A 208 -2.68 11.25 5.68
C ALA A 208 -2.06 12.03 6.84
N TRP A 209 -1.27 11.35 7.68
CA TRP A 209 -0.66 11.94 8.87
C TRP A 209 0.86 11.90 8.81
N GLU A 210 1.49 12.94 9.37
CA GLU A 210 2.84 12.83 9.92
C GLU A 210 2.78 12.71 11.44
N CYS A 211 3.75 12.04 12.04
CA CYS A 211 3.86 11.91 13.48
C CYS A 211 5.30 11.92 13.97
N GLU A 212 5.43 12.32 15.23
CA GLU A 212 6.68 12.25 15.98
C GLU A 212 6.94 10.81 16.44
N GLY A 213 8.04 10.24 15.97
CA GLY A 213 8.54 8.96 16.43
C GLY A 213 9.11 9.01 17.86
N PRO A 214 9.49 7.85 18.43
CA PRO A 214 10.09 7.77 19.76
C PRO A 214 11.37 8.61 19.92
N ASP A 215 12.13 8.75 18.83
CA ASP A 215 13.40 9.49 18.80
C ASP A 215 13.21 11.00 18.58
N GLY A 216 11.96 11.49 18.50
CA GLY A 216 11.63 12.90 18.25
C GLY A 216 11.61 13.29 16.76
N GLU A 217 12.02 12.40 15.86
CA GLU A 217 11.96 12.62 14.42
C GLU A 217 10.52 12.56 13.90
N TRP A 218 10.19 13.47 12.99
CA TRP A 218 8.86 13.52 12.36
C TRP A 218 8.88 12.76 11.04
N THR A 219 7.87 11.92 10.80
CA THR A 219 7.75 11.13 9.57
C THR A 219 6.29 10.96 9.18
N GLY A 220 6.02 10.90 7.88
CA GLY A 220 4.74 10.47 7.31
C GLY A 220 4.46 9.01 7.63
N ALA A 221 3.22 8.71 8.01
CA ALA A 221 2.79 7.34 8.33
C ALA A 221 2.93 6.40 7.12
N LEU A 222 2.61 6.88 5.90
CA LEU A 222 2.87 6.12 4.67
C LEU A 222 4.37 5.86 4.52
N THR A 223 5.19 6.90 4.64
CA THR A 223 6.62 6.82 4.38
C THR A 223 7.34 5.85 5.31
N ASP A 224 7.07 5.93 6.62
CA ASP A 224 7.64 5.02 7.62
C ASP A 224 7.23 3.56 7.36
N ALA A 225 5.94 3.35 7.10
CA ALA A 225 5.40 2.02 6.80
C ALA A 225 5.94 1.45 5.48
N LEU A 226 6.08 2.27 4.44
CA LEU A 226 6.60 1.86 3.14
C LEU A 226 8.07 1.48 3.21
N ALA A 227 8.90 2.32 3.84
CA ALA A 227 10.31 2.00 4.03
C ALA A 227 10.48 0.71 4.84
N SER A 228 9.74 0.57 5.94
CA SER A 228 9.73 -0.64 6.78
C SER A 228 9.28 -1.90 6.01
N ALA A 229 8.27 -1.78 5.15
CA ALA A 229 7.77 -2.91 4.36
C ALA A 229 8.79 -3.35 3.30
N ILE A 230 9.42 -2.40 2.60
CA ILE A 230 10.45 -2.69 1.60
C ILE A 230 11.70 -3.29 2.26
N ASP A 231 12.12 -2.77 3.41
CA ASP A 231 13.27 -3.29 4.15
C ASP A 231 13.03 -4.71 4.70
N ALA A 232 11.82 -4.98 5.19
CA ALA A 232 11.45 -6.32 5.63
C ALA A 232 11.43 -7.34 4.47
N ALA A 233 11.04 -6.92 3.26
CA ALA A 233 11.09 -7.77 2.07
C ALA A 233 12.53 -8.11 1.68
N GLY A 234 13.49 -7.21 1.90
CA GLY A 234 14.90 -7.42 1.60
C GLY A 234 15.14 -7.62 0.10
N GLN A 235 15.80 -8.71 -0.28
CA GLN A 235 16.07 -9.05 -1.69
C GLN A 235 14.95 -9.87 -2.35
N ARG A 236 13.82 -10.10 -1.64
CA ARG A 236 12.70 -10.87 -2.19
C ARG A 236 12.00 -10.07 -3.28
N GLN A 237 11.58 -10.76 -4.33
CA GLN A 237 10.75 -10.17 -5.37
C GLN A 237 9.31 -10.10 -4.88
N VAL A 238 8.88 -8.89 -4.51
CA VAL A 238 7.52 -8.61 -4.06
C VAL A 238 6.86 -7.58 -4.98
N SER A 239 5.55 -7.70 -5.17
CA SER A 239 4.71 -6.78 -5.89
C SER A 239 4.31 -5.57 -5.04
N TRP A 240 3.89 -4.52 -5.72
CA TRP A 240 3.28 -3.35 -5.07
C TRP A 240 2.05 -3.72 -4.26
N ARG A 241 1.18 -4.61 -4.74
CA ARG A 241 -0.03 -5.09 -4.03
C ARG A 241 0.34 -5.66 -2.67
N SER A 242 1.24 -6.64 -2.62
CA SER A 242 1.61 -7.29 -1.35
C SER A 242 2.39 -6.36 -0.43
N THR A 243 3.22 -5.49 -1.00
CA THR A 243 3.88 -4.42 -0.23
C THR A 243 2.85 -3.51 0.41
N LEU A 244 1.81 -3.08 -0.33
CA LEU A 244 0.76 -2.22 0.18
C LEU A 244 -0.13 -2.88 1.23
N LEU A 245 -0.33 -4.19 1.17
CA LEU A 245 -1.00 -4.92 2.26
C LEU A 245 -0.21 -4.79 3.56
N ARG A 246 1.12 -4.96 3.50
CA ARG A 246 1.99 -4.77 4.68
C ARG A 246 2.03 -3.32 5.15
N VAL A 247 2.08 -2.37 4.23
CA VAL A 247 2.00 -0.93 4.55
C VAL A 247 0.70 -0.62 5.28
N ASN A 248 -0.44 -1.11 4.78
CA ASN A 248 -1.74 -0.91 5.42
C ASN A 248 -1.78 -1.47 6.86
N GLU A 249 -1.17 -2.63 7.13
CA GLU A 249 -1.06 -3.13 8.50
C GLU A 249 -0.29 -2.19 9.41
N LEU A 250 0.88 -1.74 8.96
CA LEU A 250 1.77 -0.88 9.74
C LEU A 250 1.12 0.48 10.01
N VAL A 251 0.50 1.08 8.99
CA VAL A 251 -0.25 2.34 9.14
C VAL A 251 -1.44 2.14 10.07
N HIS A 252 -2.23 1.07 9.89
CA HIS A 252 -3.44 0.83 10.69
C HIS A 252 -3.16 0.70 12.20
N VAL A 253 -1.97 0.21 12.59
CA VAL A 253 -1.56 0.15 14.01
C VAL A 253 -1.48 1.56 14.62
N GLN A 254 -0.97 2.54 13.87
CA GLN A 254 -0.76 3.90 14.35
C GLN A 254 -1.95 4.83 14.05
N PHE A 255 -2.54 4.69 12.86
CA PHE A 255 -3.60 5.51 12.26
C PHE A 255 -4.67 4.60 11.63
N PRO A 256 -5.60 4.03 12.42
CA PRO A 256 -6.62 3.13 11.90
C PRO A 256 -7.57 3.73 10.85
N GLN A 257 -7.62 5.07 10.75
CA GLN A 257 -8.43 5.80 9.76
C GLN A 257 -7.66 6.17 8.49
N GLN A 258 -6.40 5.76 8.35
CA GLN A 258 -5.59 6.02 7.17
C GLN A 258 -5.28 4.70 6.46
N HIS A 259 -5.76 4.56 5.22
CA HIS A 259 -5.56 3.38 4.38
C HIS A 259 -4.85 3.78 3.10
N PRO A 260 -3.53 3.55 3.00
CA PRO A 260 -2.81 3.74 1.75
C PRO A 260 -3.36 2.88 0.61
N VAL A 261 -3.39 3.44 -0.59
CA VAL A 261 -3.95 2.80 -1.79
C VAL A 261 -2.88 2.70 -2.87
N ALA A 262 -2.84 1.58 -3.60
CA ALA A 262 -2.14 1.48 -4.87
C ALA A 262 -3.14 1.39 -6.03
N GLU A 263 -2.94 2.22 -7.04
CA GLU A 263 -3.67 2.18 -8.30
C GLU A 263 -2.75 1.81 -9.47
N GLY A 264 -3.37 1.44 -10.59
CA GLY A 264 -2.66 0.99 -11.79
C GLY A 264 -2.20 -0.46 -11.65
N PRO A 265 -1.09 -0.85 -12.30
CA PRO A 265 -0.64 -2.24 -12.39
C PRO A 265 0.09 -2.70 -11.11
N ASP A 266 -0.61 -2.72 -9.98
CA ASP A 266 -0.10 -3.07 -8.64
C ASP A 266 0.39 -4.52 -8.47
N THR A 267 0.14 -5.42 -9.43
CA THR A 267 0.79 -6.76 -9.48
C THR A 267 2.26 -6.70 -9.91
N ARG A 268 2.74 -5.55 -10.38
CA ARG A 268 4.15 -5.35 -10.76
C ARG A 268 5.06 -5.47 -9.53
N LEU A 269 6.24 -6.07 -9.74
CA LEU A 269 7.34 -6.02 -8.80
C LEU A 269 7.71 -4.58 -8.46
N LEU A 270 8.23 -4.37 -7.26
CA LEU A 270 8.73 -3.06 -6.85
C LEU A 270 9.72 -2.53 -7.89
N PHE A 271 9.38 -1.37 -8.46
CA PHE A 271 10.20 -0.62 -9.43
C PHE A 271 10.58 -1.39 -10.69
N ALA A 272 9.75 -2.37 -11.09
CA ALA A 272 9.96 -3.16 -12.30
C ALA A 272 8.63 -3.47 -13.00
N THR A 273 8.68 -3.86 -14.28
CA THR A 273 7.48 -4.14 -15.08
C THR A 273 7.01 -5.59 -14.99
N GLN A 274 7.88 -6.49 -14.52
CA GLN A 274 7.50 -7.89 -14.29
C GLN A 274 6.39 -7.95 -13.25
N ARG A 275 5.42 -8.85 -13.47
CA ARG A 275 4.27 -9.03 -12.58
C ARG A 275 4.37 -10.36 -11.86
N ILE A 276 3.92 -10.39 -10.62
CA ILE A 276 3.60 -11.64 -9.93
C ILE A 276 2.08 -11.79 -9.95
N ALA A 277 1.60 -12.91 -10.48
CA ALA A 277 0.21 -13.32 -10.32
C ALA A 277 0.02 -13.70 -8.84
N SER A 278 -0.57 -12.80 -8.06
CA SER A 278 -0.83 -13.03 -6.65
C SER A 278 -2.32 -12.89 -6.35
N SER A 279 -2.86 -13.92 -5.70
CA SER A 279 -4.19 -13.93 -5.09
C SER A 279 -4.12 -13.63 -3.59
N ALA A 280 -3.05 -12.96 -3.15
CA ALA A 280 -2.83 -12.62 -1.75
C ALA A 280 -4.02 -11.87 -1.18
N VAL A 281 -4.50 -12.32 -0.03
CA VAL A 281 -5.50 -11.63 0.78
C VAL A 281 -4.99 -11.48 2.20
N LEU A 282 -5.43 -10.42 2.85
CA LEU A 282 -5.00 -10.11 4.21
C LEU A 282 -5.84 -10.90 5.23
N LEU A 283 -5.20 -11.62 6.14
CA LEU A 283 -5.81 -12.23 7.31
C LEU A 283 -5.57 -11.35 8.53
N LYS A 284 -6.63 -10.96 9.24
CA LYS A 284 -6.53 -10.23 10.50
C LYS A 284 -7.12 -11.05 11.65
N MET A 285 -6.46 -11.00 12.80
CA MET A 285 -7.04 -11.45 14.06
C MET A 285 -7.92 -10.34 14.65
N GLN A 286 -9.17 -10.65 14.95
CA GLN A 286 -10.12 -9.78 15.66
C GLN A 286 -10.48 -10.46 16.98
N GLY A 287 -9.75 -10.11 18.04
CA GLY A 287 -9.70 -10.95 19.24
C GLY A 287 -9.17 -12.34 18.88
N ASP A 288 -9.92 -13.37 19.21
CA ASP A 288 -9.54 -14.77 18.92
C ASP A 288 -10.08 -15.27 17.56
N VAL A 289 -10.72 -14.39 16.78
CA VAL A 289 -11.34 -14.76 15.50
C VAL A 289 -10.45 -14.34 14.34
N ALA A 290 -10.09 -15.30 13.49
CA ALA A 290 -9.35 -15.07 12.27
C ALA A 290 -10.29 -14.64 11.12
N VAL A 291 -9.99 -13.51 10.47
CA VAL A 291 -10.87 -12.88 9.48
C VAL A 291 -10.09 -12.46 8.23
N LEU A 292 -10.43 -13.05 7.09
CA LEU A 292 -10.02 -12.58 5.77
C LEU A 292 -10.65 -11.23 5.48
N GLN A 293 -9.83 -10.28 5.03
CA GLN A 293 -10.29 -9.01 4.48
C GLN A 293 -10.70 -9.17 3.01
N SER A 294 -11.41 -10.26 2.71
CA SER A 294 -11.91 -10.64 1.40
C SER A 294 -13.18 -11.46 1.56
N GLY A 295 -14.18 -11.26 0.69
CA GLY A 295 -15.52 -11.85 0.79
C GLY A 295 -16.12 -12.24 -0.57
N TYR A 296 -17.45 -12.37 -0.64
CA TYR A 296 -18.15 -12.83 -1.85
C TYR A 296 -17.79 -12.04 -3.11
N VAL A 297 -17.65 -10.72 -2.99
CA VAL A 297 -17.30 -9.80 -4.08
C VAL A 297 -15.92 -10.11 -4.66
N SER A 298 -15.00 -10.61 -3.84
CA SER A 298 -13.65 -11.00 -4.23
C SER A 298 -13.56 -12.48 -4.63
N GLY A 299 -14.70 -13.16 -4.78
CA GLY A 299 -14.77 -14.57 -5.17
C GLY A 299 -14.68 -15.57 -4.02
N VAL A 300 -14.52 -15.12 -2.76
CA VAL A 300 -14.42 -16.02 -1.60
C VAL A 300 -15.75 -16.74 -1.38
N ARG A 301 -15.69 -18.04 -1.08
CA ARG A 301 -16.84 -18.89 -0.76
C ARG A 301 -16.58 -19.66 0.54
N LYS A 302 -17.68 -20.07 1.19
CA LYS A 302 -17.61 -20.97 2.34
C LYS A 302 -17.00 -22.30 1.90
N GLY A 303 -16.03 -22.81 2.66
CA GLY A 303 -15.27 -24.02 2.34
C GLY A 303 -13.97 -23.76 1.57
N ASP A 304 -13.73 -22.55 1.07
CA ASP A 304 -12.45 -22.22 0.45
C ASP A 304 -11.30 -22.38 1.44
N VAL A 305 -10.17 -22.90 0.96
CA VAL A 305 -8.95 -23.10 1.73
C VAL A 305 -7.85 -22.20 1.20
N TYR A 306 -7.21 -21.48 2.11
CA TYR A 306 -6.09 -20.59 1.84
C TYR A 306 -4.84 -21.09 2.55
N VAL A 307 -3.68 -20.96 1.91
CA VAL A 307 -2.39 -21.26 2.53
C VAL A 307 -1.89 -20.03 3.26
N LEU A 308 -1.53 -20.21 4.52
CA LEU A 308 -0.93 -19.17 5.36
C LEU A 308 0.56 -19.09 5.04
N MET A 309 1.03 -17.90 4.70
CA MET A 309 2.43 -17.66 4.33
C MET A 309 2.94 -16.39 5.03
N PRO A 310 4.24 -16.30 5.32
CA PRO A 310 4.82 -15.07 5.84
C PRO A 310 4.76 -13.95 4.80
N ALA A 311 4.70 -12.70 5.28
CA ALA A 311 4.75 -11.52 4.41
C ALA A 311 5.96 -11.56 3.45
N GLY A 312 5.71 -11.23 2.19
CA GLY A 312 6.72 -11.24 1.13
C GLY A 312 6.89 -12.57 0.38
N HIS A 313 6.07 -13.59 0.67
CA HIS A 313 6.05 -14.86 -0.05
C HIS A 313 4.84 -14.98 -0.97
N GLU A 314 4.91 -14.32 -2.13
CA GLU A 314 3.75 -14.11 -3.00
C GLU A 314 3.21 -15.31 -3.76
N VAL A 315 3.96 -16.39 -3.71
CA VAL A 315 3.64 -17.69 -4.28
C VAL A 315 3.75 -18.70 -3.15
N PRO A 316 2.75 -19.58 -2.97
CA PRO A 316 2.81 -20.63 -1.98
C PRO A 316 4.08 -21.47 -2.11
N ASP A 317 4.81 -21.60 -1.01
CA ASP A 317 6.06 -22.36 -0.93
C ASP A 317 6.03 -23.16 0.37
N ALA A 318 6.02 -24.50 0.25
CA ALA A 318 5.90 -25.41 1.38
C ALA A 318 6.97 -25.18 2.45
N ARG A 319 8.16 -24.66 2.09
CA ARG A 319 9.24 -24.37 3.05
C ARG A 319 8.91 -23.25 4.03
N PHE A 320 8.02 -22.35 3.63
CA PHE A 320 7.64 -21.17 4.39
C PHE A 320 6.16 -21.20 4.79
N ARG A 321 5.46 -22.30 4.52
CA ARG A 321 4.06 -22.47 4.93
C ARG A 321 3.95 -22.38 6.45
N ILE A 322 2.96 -21.63 6.90
CA ILE A 322 2.59 -21.50 8.33
C ILE A 322 1.44 -22.47 8.65
N GLY A 323 0.57 -22.73 7.68
CA GLY A 323 -0.62 -23.57 7.85
C GLY A 323 -1.65 -23.30 6.75
N GLU A 324 -2.92 -23.58 7.07
CA GLU A 324 -4.09 -23.34 6.24
C GLU A 324 -5.18 -22.55 6.99
N ALA A 325 -6.00 -21.84 6.21
CA ALA A 325 -7.19 -21.14 6.68
C ALA A 325 -8.41 -21.58 5.87
N THR A 326 -9.40 -22.16 6.54
CA THR A 326 -10.63 -22.66 5.92
C THR A 326 -11.79 -21.71 6.20
N VAL A 327 -12.46 -21.23 5.16
CA VAL A 327 -13.58 -20.28 5.28
C VAL A 327 -14.80 -20.96 5.88
N THR A 328 -15.25 -20.46 7.03
CA THR A 328 -16.42 -20.99 7.76
C THR A 328 -17.68 -20.13 7.58
N ALA A 329 -17.51 -18.83 7.39
CA ALA A 329 -18.58 -17.89 7.10
C ALA A 329 -18.05 -16.75 6.24
N VAL A 330 -18.87 -16.21 5.34
CA VAL A 330 -18.47 -15.16 4.41
C VAL A 330 -19.61 -14.17 4.25
N ASN A 331 -19.29 -12.89 4.17
CA ASN A 331 -20.19 -11.82 3.75
C ASN A 331 -19.62 -11.15 2.49
N GLY A 332 -20.19 -10.01 2.07
CA GLY A 332 -19.77 -9.32 0.86
C GLY A 332 -18.26 -9.03 0.78
N PHE A 333 -17.63 -8.68 1.91
CA PHE A 333 -16.27 -8.11 1.93
C PHE A 333 -15.27 -8.83 2.84
N LYS A 334 -15.75 -9.72 3.73
CA LYS A 334 -14.92 -10.42 4.72
C LYS A 334 -15.37 -11.87 4.87
N ALA A 335 -14.44 -12.70 5.32
CA ALA A 335 -14.71 -14.09 5.63
C ALA A 335 -14.07 -14.50 6.96
N ARG A 336 -14.83 -15.17 7.83
CA ARG A 336 -14.30 -15.83 9.01
C ARG A 336 -13.66 -17.14 8.60
N VAL A 337 -12.50 -17.45 9.16
CA VAL A 337 -11.77 -18.69 8.89
C VAL A 337 -11.44 -19.43 10.18
N THR A 338 -11.31 -20.75 10.08
CA THR A 338 -10.62 -21.58 11.07
C THR A 338 -9.20 -21.81 10.58
N LEU A 339 -8.22 -21.74 11.49
CA LEU A 339 -6.82 -21.93 11.18
C LEU A 339 -6.38 -23.34 11.55
N ASP A 340 -5.67 -24.01 10.65
CA ASP A 340 -4.93 -25.25 10.90
C ASP A 340 -3.44 -24.94 10.72
N LEU A 341 -2.68 -24.91 11.81
CA LEU A 341 -1.29 -24.46 11.81
C LEU A 341 -0.34 -25.65 11.76
N ASP A 342 0.69 -25.56 10.92
CA ASP A 342 1.73 -26.57 10.84
C ASP A 342 2.48 -26.63 12.19
N SER A 343 2.79 -27.84 12.65
CA SER A 343 3.53 -28.02 13.91
C SER A 343 4.92 -27.38 13.81
N PRO A 344 5.41 -26.68 14.86
CA PRO A 344 6.73 -26.06 14.85
C PRO A 344 7.81 -27.16 14.90
N GLY A 345 8.15 -27.71 13.74
CA GLY A 345 9.09 -28.81 13.60
C GLY A 345 9.27 -29.38 12.18
N GLU A 346 8.37 -29.10 11.24
CA GLU A 346 8.48 -29.62 9.86
C GLU A 346 8.96 -28.61 8.80
N ALA A 347 9.22 -27.36 9.18
CA ALA A 347 10.05 -26.48 8.36
C ALA A 347 11.49 -27.02 8.38
N THR A 348 11.82 -27.92 7.45
CA THR A 348 13.18 -28.42 7.25
C THR A 348 14.17 -27.26 7.34
N HIS A 349 15.09 -27.34 8.30
CA HIS A 349 16.19 -26.40 8.45
C HIS A 349 17.09 -26.43 7.21
N ALA A 350 16.72 -25.68 6.17
CA ALA A 350 17.68 -25.17 5.22
C ALA A 350 18.25 -23.89 5.83
N GLY A 351 19.31 -24.03 6.62
CA GLY A 351 20.16 -22.89 6.97
C GLY A 351 20.63 -22.18 5.69
N PRO A 352 21.16 -20.95 5.79
CA PRO A 352 21.72 -20.27 4.63
C PRO A 352 22.77 -21.18 4.01
N SER A 353 22.50 -21.69 2.80
CA SER A 353 23.52 -22.35 2.00
C SER A 353 24.65 -21.35 1.83
N ARG A 354 25.73 -21.53 2.60
CA ARG A 354 27.03 -20.98 2.27
C ARG A 354 27.30 -21.45 0.84
N VAL A 355 27.27 -20.51 -0.10
CA VAL A 355 27.96 -20.67 -1.38
C VAL A 355 29.40 -20.95 -1.00
N THR A 356 29.76 -22.23 -1.03
CA THR A 356 31.14 -22.66 -0.85
C THR A 356 31.72 -22.59 -2.24
N GLU A 357 32.48 -21.55 -2.54
CA GLU A 357 33.34 -21.52 -3.71
C GLU A 357 34.21 -22.78 -3.67
N VAL A 358 34.01 -23.66 -4.65
CA VAL A 358 34.94 -24.74 -4.93
C VAL A 358 36.12 -24.11 -5.68
N ALA A 359 37.08 -23.58 -4.93
CA ALA A 359 38.40 -23.29 -5.45
C ALA A 359 39.27 -24.56 -5.31
N ALA A 360 39.79 -25.03 -6.44
CA ALA A 360 40.65 -26.19 -6.52
C ALA A 360 42.00 -25.97 -5.82
N SER A 361 42.34 -26.93 -4.95
CA SER A 361 43.68 -27.43 -4.55
C SER A 361 44.90 -26.50 -4.56
N SER A 362 45.55 -26.37 -3.40
CA SER A 362 46.94 -26.85 -3.21
C SER A 362 47.40 -26.80 -1.74
N SER A 363 47.92 -27.96 -1.29
CA SER A 363 48.89 -28.26 -0.23
C SER A 363 49.48 -27.12 0.65
N ASN A 364 49.45 -27.25 1.98
CA ASN A 364 50.51 -27.86 2.83
C ASN A 364 50.46 -27.42 4.32
N SER A 365 50.65 -28.40 5.22
CA SER A 365 51.32 -28.37 6.55
C SER A 365 50.80 -27.55 7.77
N ILE A 366 50.53 -28.33 8.84
CA ILE A 366 50.48 -28.11 10.32
C ILE A 366 51.90 -27.75 10.90
N PRO A 367 52.17 -27.25 12.15
CA PRO A 367 51.40 -27.33 13.43
C PRO A 367 51.32 -26.12 14.41
N ALA A 368 50.36 -26.28 15.34
CA ALA A 368 50.36 -26.14 16.83
C ALA A 368 50.93 -24.90 17.57
N GLY A 369 50.13 -24.40 18.52
CA GLY A 369 50.51 -23.45 19.56
C GLY A 369 49.39 -23.27 20.60
N GLU A 370 49.70 -23.59 21.85
CA GLU A 370 48.86 -23.89 23.02
C GLU A 370 48.58 -22.66 23.94
N VAL A 371 47.79 -22.88 25.01
CA VAL A 371 47.88 -22.29 26.39
C VAL A 371 46.95 -21.10 26.83
N THR A 372 45.98 -21.43 27.72
CA THR A 372 45.47 -20.74 28.97
C THR A 372 44.80 -19.35 28.93
N SER A 373 44.07 -18.85 29.94
CA SER A 373 43.21 -19.34 31.06
C SER A 373 42.76 -18.09 31.86
N MET A 374 41.61 -18.18 32.57
CA MET A 374 41.24 -17.39 33.78
C MET A 374 40.92 -15.90 33.58
N THR A 375 39.95 -15.24 34.23
CA THR A 375 39.30 -15.43 35.54
C THR A 375 38.05 -14.55 35.66
N THR A 376 37.04 -15.01 36.41
CA THR A 376 35.93 -14.23 37.00
C THR A 376 36.38 -13.46 38.26
N PRO A 377 35.57 -12.50 38.78
CA PRO A 377 34.91 -12.71 40.08
C PRO A 377 33.49 -12.08 40.19
N THR A 378 32.45 -12.83 40.58
CA THR A 378 31.78 -12.99 41.90
C THR A 378 30.58 -12.06 42.23
N ASN A 379 29.41 -12.72 42.34
CA ASN A 379 28.16 -12.52 43.12
C ASN A 379 28.28 -11.77 44.49
N PRO A 380 27.18 -11.37 45.22
CA PRO A 380 25.93 -12.13 45.48
C PRO A 380 24.61 -11.30 45.64
N CYS A 381 23.42 -11.92 45.66
CA CYS A 381 22.62 -12.21 46.87
C CYS A 381 21.35 -13.06 46.54
N THR A 382 20.82 -13.72 47.58
CA THR A 382 20.21 -15.05 47.65
C THR A 382 18.66 -15.10 47.73
N GLU A 383 18.16 -16.35 47.57
CA GLU A 383 16.79 -16.89 47.63
C GLU A 383 16.07 -16.79 49.00
N GLU A 384 14.72 -16.87 48.97
CA GLU A 384 13.95 -17.76 49.85
C GLU A 384 12.60 -18.18 49.20
N ASP A 385 12.35 -19.50 49.23
CA ASP A 385 11.19 -20.27 48.73
C ASP A 385 9.89 -20.05 49.52
N VAL A 386 8.71 -20.12 48.86
CA VAL A 386 7.56 -20.93 49.33
C VAL A 386 6.67 -21.37 48.14
N THR A 387 6.69 -22.68 47.90
CA THR A 387 5.70 -23.59 47.27
C THR A 387 4.35 -23.03 46.78
N ASN A 388 4.08 -23.17 45.47
CA ASN A 388 2.82 -23.72 44.96
C ASN A 388 2.89 -24.04 43.45
N LYS A 389 2.76 -25.32 43.10
CA LYS A 389 2.16 -25.81 41.84
C LYS A 389 0.93 -26.60 42.27
N PRO A 390 -0.21 -26.58 41.54
CA PRO A 390 -0.18 -27.18 40.22
C PRO A 390 -1.13 -26.60 39.14
N ASN A 391 -0.77 -26.96 37.91
CA ASN A 391 -1.60 -27.33 36.76
C ASN A 391 -2.28 -26.27 35.86
N SER A 392 -2.13 -26.59 34.57
CA SER A 392 -3.00 -26.31 33.42
C SER A 392 -2.69 -25.06 32.61
N SER A 393 -2.20 -25.32 31.39
CA SER A 393 -2.29 -24.48 30.18
C SER A 393 -1.62 -23.11 30.20
N ASP A 394 -0.30 -23.06 30.42
CA ASP A 394 0.50 -22.02 29.77
C ASP A 394 0.89 -22.53 28.37
N VAL A 395 -0.01 -22.33 27.41
CA VAL A 395 0.40 -22.26 26.00
C VAL A 395 1.30 -21.03 25.93
N ASP A 396 2.55 -21.24 25.54
CA ASP A 396 3.52 -20.18 25.34
C ASP A 396 3.00 -19.17 24.29
N THR A 397 2.35 -18.10 24.76
CA THR A 397 1.84 -17.00 23.93
C THR A 397 2.96 -16.12 23.36
N SER A 398 4.23 -16.39 23.69
CA SER A 398 5.37 -15.67 23.11
C SER A 398 5.60 -16.03 21.64
N VAL A 399 5.23 -17.26 21.22
CA VAL A 399 5.25 -17.71 19.82
C VAL A 399 4.16 -17.00 19.01
N TRP A 400 2.96 -16.83 19.59
CA TRP A 400 1.84 -16.10 18.99
C TRP A 400 2.13 -14.60 18.82
N LYS A 401 2.76 -13.95 19.81
CA LYS A 401 3.14 -12.52 19.70
C LYS A 401 4.22 -12.25 18.64
N ARG A 402 4.97 -13.28 18.20
CA ARG A 402 5.93 -13.20 17.08
C ARG A 402 5.31 -13.55 15.73
N ALA A 403 4.39 -14.51 15.68
CA ALA A 403 3.73 -14.98 14.46
C ALA A 403 2.57 -14.07 13.97
N VAL A 404 1.86 -13.40 14.89
CA VAL A 404 0.76 -12.46 14.59
C VAL A 404 1.23 -11.16 13.88
N LYS A 405 2.53 -11.02 13.60
CA LYS A 405 3.09 -9.86 12.90
C LYS A 405 3.11 -9.95 11.37
N GLN A 406 2.66 -11.05 10.74
CA GLN A 406 2.93 -11.27 9.30
C GLN A 406 1.72 -11.60 8.39
N ASN A 407 0.52 -11.83 8.92
CA ASN A 407 -0.86 -11.66 8.40
C ASN A 407 -1.22 -11.81 6.89
N LEU A 408 -0.32 -12.13 5.97
CA LEU A 408 -0.64 -12.38 4.57
C LEU A 408 -1.02 -13.85 4.35
N ILE A 409 -1.99 -14.08 3.48
CA ILE A 409 -2.37 -15.44 3.10
C ILE A 409 -2.68 -15.51 1.60
N TYR A 410 -2.66 -16.71 1.05
CA TYR A 410 -2.75 -16.94 -0.39
C TYR A 410 -3.81 -17.97 -0.70
N SER A 411 -4.51 -17.82 -1.83
CA SER A 411 -5.33 -18.90 -2.33
C SER A 411 -4.42 -19.93 -2.98
N SER A 412 -4.42 -21.16 -2.46
CA SER A 412 -3.94 -22.32 -3.21
C SER A 412 -5.13 -23.22 -3.46
N SER A 413 -5.49 -23.42 -4.72
CA SER A 413 -6.46 -24.45 -5.08
C SER A 413 -5.80 -25.82 -4.89
N ILE A 414 -5.80 -26.37 -3.67
CA ILE A 414 -5.69 -27.81 -3.51
C ILE A 414 -7.08 -28.35 -3.85
N ALA A 415 -7.23 -28.86 -5.07
CA ALA A 415 -8.42 -29.59 -5.46
C ALA A 415 -8.49 -30.87 -4.61
N ILE A 416 -9.18 -30.81 -3.47
CA ILE A 416 -9.64 -32.01 -2.79
C ILE A 416 -10.82 -32.50 -3.64
N ASN A 417 -10.57 -33.55 -4.43
CA ASN A 417 -11.50 -34.19 -5.36
C ASN A 417 -13.00 -34.00 -5.00
N SER A 418 -13.70 -33.20 -5.80
CA SER A 418 -15.14 -33.35 -6.06
C SER A 418 -15.42 -32.88 -7.48
N PRO A 419 -16.34 -33.56 -8.20
CA PRO A 419 -16.33 -33.56 -9.66
C PRO A 419 -16.63 -32.18 -10.23
N ALA A 420 -15.88 -31.85 -11.28
CA ALA A 420 -15.88 -30.59 -12.01
C ALA A 420 -17.29 -30.02 -12.23
N ALA A 421 -17.53 -28.83 -11.67
CA ALA A 421 -18.53 -27.90 -12.18
C ALA A 421 -17.78 -26.84 -12.99
N ASN A 422 -17.87 -26.93 -14.32
CA ASN A 422 -17.42 -25.91 -15.24
C ASN A 422 -18.04 -24.56 -14.84
N SER A 423 -17.23 -23.63 -14.34
CA SER A 423 -17.66 -22.24 -14.12
C SER A 423 -17.44 -21.44 -15.39
N SER A 424 -18.43 -21.47 -16.26
CA SER A 424 -18.68 -20.39 -17.21
C SER A 424 -19.46 -19.30 -16.48
N VAL A 425 -18.91 -18.09 -16.45
CA VAL A 425 -19.60 -16.87 -16.01
C VAL A 425 -20.85 -16.68 -16.86
N ILE A 426 -22.04 -16.68 -16.25
CA ILE A 426 -23.27 -16.21 -16.88
C ILE A 426 -23.81 -15.07 -16.03
N THR A 427 -23.77 -13.87 -16.62
CA THR A 427 -24.58 -12.72 -16.23
C THR A 427 -26.05 -13.12 -16.39
N ALA A 428 -26.74 -13.46 -15.31
CA ALA A 428 -28.14 -13.82 -15.37
C ALA A 428 -29.00 -12.56 -15.23
N THR A 429 -29.52 -12.07 -16.36
CA THR A 429 -30.57 -11.03 -16.45
C THR A 429 -31.97 -11.56 -16.12
N SER A 430 -32.06 -12.77 -15.56
CA SER A 430 -33.31 -13.43 -15.21
C SER A 430 -33.15 -14.23 -13.91
N PRO A 431 -34.19 -14.25 -13.06
CA PRO A 431 -34.14 -14.89 -11.76
C PRO A 431 -34.02 -16.41 -11.92
N SER A 432 -33.11 -17.02 -11.18
CA SER A 432 -32.90 -18.48 -11.13
C SER A 432 -33.93 -19.22 -10.26
N PHE A 433 -34.87 -18.50 -9.62
CA PHE A 433 -35.85 -19.02 -8.67
C PHE A 433 -37.21 -18.29 -8.81
N PRO A 434 -38.31 -18.85 -8.26
CA PRO A 434 -39.63 -18.22 -8.29
C PRO A 434 -39.60 -16.82 -7.67
N THR A 435 -40.16 -15.86 -8.39
CA THR A 435 -40.21 -14.47 -7.98
C THR A 435 -41.55 -14.10 -7.34
N GLN A 436 -41.53 -13.09 -6.47
CA GLN A 436 -42.73 -12.54 -5.86
C GLN A 436 -43.40 -11.55 -6.82
N ALA A 437 -44.72 -11.38 -6.75
CA ALA A 437 -45.42 -10.36 -7.54
C ALA A 437 -45.07 -8.95 -7.00
N GLY A 438 -44.89 -7.98 -7.91
CA GLY A 438 -44.61 -6.58 -7.55
C GLY A 438 -43.16 -6.11 -7.78
N ILE A 439 -42.32 -6.89 -8.46
CA ILE A 439 -40.93 -6.50 -8.77
C ILE A 439 -40.90 -5.34 -9.78
N SER A 440 -40.06 -4.35 -9.51
CA SER A 440 -39.87 -3.19 -10.37
C SER A 440 -39.36 -3.58 -11.76
N ALA A 441 -39.88 -2.91 -12.80
CA ALA A 441 -39.55 -3.19 -14.20
C ALA A 441 -38.08 -2.89 -14.57
N ASN A 442 -37.35 -2.16 -13.73
CA ASN A 442 -35.93 -1.83 -13.90
C ASN A 442 -35.00 -2.62 -12.96
N CYS A 443 -35.46 -3.75 -12.40
CA CYS A 443 -34.65 -4.62 -11.56
C CYS A 443 -33.43 -5.16 -12.31
N ASP A 444 -32.23 -4.88 -11.83
CA ASP A 444 -30.94 -5.27 -12.44
C ASP A 444 -30.13 -6.26 -11.59
N ALA A 445 -30.62 -6.61 -10.39
CA ALA A 445 -30.00 -7.57 -9.48
C ALA A 445 -31.03 -8.40 -8.69
N TRP A 446 -30.69 -9.65 -8.39
CA TRP A 446 -31.56 -10.60 -7.71
C TRP A 446 -30.94 -11.13 -6.41
N TYR A 447 -31.74 -11.21 -5.35
CA TYR A 447 -31.35 -11.79 -4.06
C TYR A 447 -32.28 -12.95 -3.71
N GLU A 448 -31.70 -14.08 -3.30
CA GLU A 448 -32.45 -15.26 -2.84
C GLU A 448 -32.64 -15.19 -1.32
N ALA A 449 -33.87 -14.93 -0.88
CA ALA A 449 -34.23 -14.88 0.53
C ALA A 449 -33.95 -16.22 1.23
N GLN A 450 -33.21 -16.16 2.33
CA GLN A 450 -32.87 -17.25 3.22
C GLN A 450 -33.84 -17.31 4.40
N ALA A 451 -33.81 -18.42 5.14
CA ALA A 451 -34.51 -18.50 6.43
C ALA A 451 -33.94 -17.44 7.39
N ASP A 452 -34.84 -16.74 8.08
CA ASP A 452 -34.58 -15.62 9.01
C ASP A 452 -34.24 -14.25 8.38
N ASP A 453 -34.34 -14.12 7.05
CA ASP A 453 -34.25 -12.81 6.42
C ASP A 453 -35.43 -11.90 6.75
N THR A 454 -35.13 -10.63 6.97
CA THR A 454 -36.10 -9.54 7.07
C THR A 454 -35.82 -8.49 5.99
N CYS A 455 -36.81 -7.68 5.63
CA CYS A 455 -36.61 -6.58 4.68
C CYS A 455 -35.49 -5.63 5.14
N ASP A 456 -35.36 -5.40 6.45
CA ASP A 456 -34.33 -4.55 7.04
C ASP A 456 -32.93 -5.15 6.85
N THR A 457 -32.77 -6.45 7.14
CA THR A 457 -31.46 -7.12 7.00
C THR A 457 -31.01 -7.23 5.55
N ILE A 458 -31.95 -7.36 4.61
CA ILE A 458 -31.65 -7.35 3.18
C ILE A 458 -31.28 -5.93 2.74
N ALA A 459 -32.07 -4.91 3.09
CA ALA A 459 -31.78 -3.52 2.71
C ALA A 459 -30.41 -3.06 3.22
N GLU A 460 -30.07 -3.38 4.48
CA GLU A 460 -28.76 -3.10 5.07
C GLU A 460 -27.62 -3.80 4.30
N SER A 461 -27.82 -5.04 3.85
CA SER A 461 -26.82 -5.80 3.09
C SER A 461 -26.51 -5.20 1.70
N PHE A 462 -27.45 -4.46 1.12
CA PHE A 462 -27.31 -3.77 -0.16
C PHE A 462 -27.04 -2.27 -0.02
N GLY A 463 -26.91 -1.75 1.21
CA GLY A 463 -26.61 -0.34 1.46
C GLY A 463 -27.73 0.62 1.04
N ILE A 464 -28.98 0.12 1.00
CA ILE A 464 -30.19 0.90 0.74
C ILE A 464 -31.05 0.95 1.99
N THR A 465 -31.90 1.96 2.11
CA THR A 465 -32.85 2.06 3.21
C THR A 465 -33.98 1.05 3.04
N THR A 466 -34.59 0.57 4.13
CA THR A 466 -35.79 -0.27 4.05
C THR A 466 -36.92 0.42 3.28
N ALA A 467 -37.00 1.75 3.34
CA ALA A 467 -37.96 2.53 2.57
C ALA A 467 -37.70 2.45 1.06
N GLU A 468 -36.44 2.47 0.62
CA GLU A 468 -36.05 2.24 -0.79
C GLU A 468 -36.26 0.79 -1.21
N PHE A 469 -36.10 -0.16 -0.30
CA PHE A 469 -36.34 -1.59 -0.55
C PHE A 469 -37.83 -1.95 -0.68
N LEU A 470 -38.71 -1.20 0.00
CA LEU A 470 -40.17 -1.41 0.00
C LEU A 470 -40.93 -0.48 -0.98
N ALA A 471 -40.24 0.47 -1.62
CA ALA A 471 -40.78 1.37 -2.64
C ALA A 471 -40.86 0.67 -4.00
#